data_AF-A0A225NLB5-F1
#
_entry.id   AF-A0A225NLB5-F1
#
_cell.length_a   1.000
_cell.length_b   1.000
_cell.length_c   1.000
_cell.angle_alpha   90.00
_cell.angle_beta   90.00
_cell.angle_gamma   90.00
#
_symmetry.space_group_name_H-M   'P 1'
#
loop_
_entity.id
_entity.type
_entity.pdbx_description
1 polymer ?
#
loop_
_entity_poly.entity_id
_entity_poly.type
_entity_poly.pdbx_seq_one_letter_code
_entity_poly.pdbx_strand_id
1 'polypeptide(L)'
;MTEDARFEDGGEAPLYLGALDDEDLGVLAALVQDAVFPITEMAWRPKARQFAILLNRFRWEDAPNAKARNRPVERVQSVLSVENVLRVASQGIDRADKDVILSLLSVTFEPAEDGTGHVVLTLAGDGGIRLEVEALDVTLRDVTRPYEAPSGKIPDHDA
;
A
#
# COMPACT_ATOMS: atom_id res chain seq x y z
N MET A 1 -32.64 -17.46 5.08
CA MET A 1 -31.87 -16.47 4.29
C MET A 1 -30.73 -16.06 5.18
N THR A 2 -29.56 -16.68 5.02
CA THR A 2 -28.34 -16.23 5.69
C THR A 2 -27.93 -14.94 4.98
N GLU A 3 -28.19 -13.81 5.63
CA GLU A 3 -27.73 -12.52 5.15
C GLU A 3 -26.23 -12.44 5.47
N ASP A 4 -25.39 -12.55 4.44
CA ASP A 4 -23.95 -12.35 4.59
C ASP A 4 -23.73 -10.92 5.12
N ALA A 5 -22.95 -10.82 6.19
CA ALA A 5 -22.73 -9.54 6.85
C ALA A 5 -22.03 -8.55 5.88
N ARG A 6 -22.49 -7.30 5.88
CA ARG A 6 -22.01 -6.25 4.95
C ARG A 6 -20.73 -5.62 5.47
N PHE A 7 -19.91 -5.10 4.56
CA PHE A 7 -18.63 -4.45 4.88
C PHE A 7 -18.70 -3.43 6.03
N GLU A 8 -19.82 -2.72 6.14
CA GLU A 8 -20.13 -1.72 7.19
C GLU A 8 -20.51 -2.30 8.57
N ASP A 9 -20.75 -3.60 8.68
CA ASP A 9 -21.21 -4.26 9.92
C ASP A 9 -20.06 -4.74 10.84
N GLY A 10 -18.79 -4.53 10.45
CA GLY A 10 -17.62 -4.76 11.29
C GLY A 10 -17.29 -3.50 12.10
N GLY A 11 -17.06 -3.63 13.41
CA GLY A 11 -16.86 -2.50 14.34
C GLY A 11 -15.67 -1.57 14.08
N GLU A 12 -14.93 -1.75 12.98
CA GLU A 12 -13.87 -0.86 12.52
C GLU A 12 -14.12 -0.50 11.05
N ALA A 13 -14.27 0.79 10.78
CA ALA A 13 -14.55 1.31 9.45
C ALA A 13 -13.31 1.18 8.55
N PRO A 14 -13.50 0.90 7.25
CA PRO A 14 -12.40 0.84 6.30
C PRO A 14 -11.66 2.16 6.17
N LEU A 15 -10.34 2.11 6.02
CA LEU A 15 -9.57 3.31 5.73
C LEU A 15 -9.83 3.77 4.29
N TYR A 16 -10.05 5.07 4.13
CA TYR A 16 -9.95 5.76 2.86
C TYR A 16 -9.29 7.11 3.09
N LEU A 17 -7.98 7.17 2.82
CA LEU A 17 -7.12 8.32 3.11
C LEU A 17 -6.46 8.80 1.82
N GLY A 18 -6.10 10.09 1.81
CA GLY A 18 -5.36 10.72 0.72
C GLY A 18 -4.18 11.52 1.26
N ALA A 19 -3.16 11.69 0.43
CA ALA A 19 -2.01 12.55 0.67
C ALA A 19 -1.77 13.46 -0.52
N LEU A 20 -1.65 14.75 -0.24
CA LEU A 20 -1.34 15.81 -1.21
C LEU A 20 0.00 16.49 -0.93
N ASP A 21 0.64 16.16 0.20
CA ASP A 21 1.98 16.60 0.58
C ASP A 21 2.78 15.43 1.19
N ASP A 22 4.07 15.70 1.47
CA ASP A 22 5.02 14.70 1.98
C ASP A 22 4.70 14.27 3.43
N GLU A 23 4.11 15.15 4.24
CA GLU A 23 3.74 14.82 5.62
C GLU A 23 2.60 13.80 5.64
N ASP A 24 1.55 14.05 4.86
CA ASP A 24 0.44 13.12 4.68
C ASP A 24 0.93 11.81 4.05
N LEU A 25 1.84 11.88 3.08
CA LEU A 25 2.41 10.68 2.44
C LEU A 25 3.12 9.80 3.46
N GLY A 26 3.79 10.39 4.46
CA GLY A 26 4.40 9.67 5.56
C GLY A 26 3.41 8.82 6.35
N VAL A 27 2.18 9.31 6.55
CA VAL A 27 1.10 8.53 7.20
C VAL A 27 0.69 7.34 6.35
N LEU A 28 0.45 7.55 5.05
CA LEU A 28 0.10 6.45 4.14
C LEU A 28 1.24 5.44 4.05
N ALA A 29 2.50 5.91 3.96
CA ALA A 29 3.69 5.07 3.92
C ALA A 29 3.78 4.15 5.13
N ALA A 30 3.55 4.67 6.34
CA ALA A 30 3.50 3.86 7.56
C ALA A 30 2.38 2.82 7.54
N LEU A 31 1.20 3.16 7.00
CA LEU A 31 0.06 2.24 6.91
C LEU A 31 0.26 1.11 5.89
N VAL A 32 1.03 1.36 4.83
CA VAL A 32 1.33 0.37 3.77
C VAL A 32 2.68 -0.32 3.95
N GLN A 33 3.46 0.06 4.97
CA GLN A 33 4.71 -0.64 5.30
C GLN A 33 4.42 -2.13 5.54
N ASP A 34 5.27 -2.99 4.99
CA ASP A 34 5.13 -4.45 5.01
C ASP A 34 3.93 -4.99 4.25
N ALA A 35 3.32 -4.16 3.41
CA ALA A 35 2.32 -4.64 2.48
C ALA A 35 2.94 -5.60 1.48
N VAL A 36 2.26 -6.72 1.23
CA VAL A 36 2.68 -7.72 0.25
C VAL A 36 1.70 -7.78 -0.90
N PHE A 37 2.23 -7.95 -2.10
CA PHE A 37 1.42 -8.04 -3.32
C PHE A 37 2.11 -8.89 -4.38
N PRO A 38 1.38 -9.70 -5.14
CA PRO A 38 1.88 -10.29 -6.37
C PRO A 38 2.27 -9.20 -7.37
N ILE A 39 3.33 -9.41 -8.14
CA ILE A 39 3.74 -8.48 -9.20
C ILE A 39 2.62 -8.17 -10.21
N THR A 40 1.67 -9.11 -10.38
CA THR A 40 0.53 -8.99 -11.28
C THR A 40 -0.54 -8.00 -10.81
N GLU A 41 -0.50 -7.58 -9.54
CA GLU A 41 -1.46 -6.65 -8.94
C GLU A 41 -1.09 -5.17 -9.16
N MET A 42 -0.05 -4.90 -9.95
CA MET A 42 0.31 -3.54 -10.37
C MET A 42 -0.32 -3.19 -11.71
N ALA A 43 -0.97 -2.03 -11.78
CA ALA A 43 -1.55 -1.50 -12.99
C ALA A 43 -1.13 -0.05 -13.23
N TRP A 44 -0.62 0.24 -14.42
CA TRP A 44 -0.42 1.61 -14.89
C TRP A 44 -1.38 1.91 -16.04
N ARG A 45 -2.12 3.01 -15.93
CA ARG A 45 -3.07 3.51 -16.91
C ARG A 45 -2.58 4.88 -17.44
N PRO A 46 -1.70 4.93 -18.47
CA PRO A 46 -1.08 6.18 -18.93
C PRO A 46 -2.08 7.25 -19.37
N LYS A 47 -3.19 6.86 -20.01
CA LYS A 47 -4.24 7.79 -20.45
C LYS A 47 -4.98 8.44 -19.28
N ALA A 48 -5.10 7.73 -18.16
CA ALA A 48 -5.70 8.24 -16.93
C ALA A 48 -4.64 8.84 -15.98
N ARG A 49 -3.34 8.78 -16.34
CA ARG A 49 -2.20 9.19 -15.50
C ARG A 49 -2.24 8.57 -14.11
N GLN A 50 -2.51 7.28 -14.04
CA GLN A 50 -2.77 6.61 -12.77
C GLN A 50 -1.99 5.32 -12.66
N PHE A 51 -1.30 5.15 -11.54
CA PHE A 51 -0.67 3.90 -11.14
C PHE A 51 -1.36 3.38 -9.89
N ALA A 52 -1.70 2.10 -9.86
CA ALA A 52 -2.36 1.49 -8.70
C ALA A 52 -1.77 0.11 -8.39
N ILE A 53 -1.76 -0.24 -7.11
CA ILE A 53 -1.38 -1.55 -6.59
C ILE A 53 -2.50 -2.07 -5.69
N LEU A 54 -2.97 -3.29 -5.94
CA LEU A 54 -3.75 -4.04 -4.95
C LEU A 54 -2.79 -4.77 -4.02
N LEU A 55 -2.79 -4.41 -2.75
CA LEU A 55 -1.86 -4.92 -1.76
C LEU A 55 -2.56 -5.45 -0.51
N ASN A 56 -1.88 -6.33 0.22
CA ASN A 56 -2.32 -6.80 1.52
C ASN A 56 -1.48 -6.11 2.58
N ARG A 57 -1.98 -5.05 3.22
CA ARG A 57 -1.25 -4.33 4.26
C ARG A 57 -1.48 -4.97 5.63
N PHE A 58 -0.48 -4.88 6.49
CA PHE A 58 -0.65 -5.17 7.91
C PHE A 58 -1.39 -4.01 8.57
N ARG A 59 -2.31 -4.29 9.49
CA ARG A 59 -3.06 -3.25 10.21
C ARG A 59 -2.26 -2.70 11.38
N TRP A 60 -1.24 -1.89 11.07
CA TRP A 60 -0.38 -1.23 12.06
C TRP A 60 -1.19 -0.40 13.06
N GLU A 61 -2.25 0.25 12.59
CA GLU A 61 -3.15 1.06 13.40
C GLU A 61 -3.90 0.26 14.48
N ASP A 62 -4.08 -1.05 14.28
CA ASP A 62 -4.82 -1.93 15.18
C ASP A 62 -3.90 -2.83 16.03
N ALA A 63 -2.63 -3.00 15.66
CA ALA A 63 -1.69 -3.86 16.36
C ALA A 63 -1.58 -3.59 17.89
N PRO A 64 -1.58 -2.33 18.39
CA PRO A 64 -1.60 -2.06 19.83
C PRO A 64 -2.88 -2.58 20.52
N ASN A 65 -4.04 -2.41 19.89
CA ASN A 65 -5.32 -2.89 20.40
C ASN A 65 -5.38 -4.42 20.38
N ALA A 66 -4.84 -5.05 19.33
CA ALA A 66 -4.77 -6.50 19.19
C ALA A 66 -3.98 -7.10 20.35
N LYS A 67 -2.80 -6.52 20.62
CA LYS A 67 -1.96 -6.91 21.75
C LYS A 67 -2.65 -6.71 23.10
N ALA A 68 -3.27 -5.55 23.33
CA ALA A 68 -3.94 -5.25 24.59
C ALA A 68 -5.13 -6.19 24.88
N ARG A 69 -5.81 -6.66 23.83
CA ARG A 69 -6.97 -7.57 23.92
C ARG A 69 -6.62 -9.04 23.70
N ASN A 70 -5.35 -9.38 23.53
CA ASN A 70 -4.88 -10.72 23.18
C ASN A 70 -5.62 -11.30 21.95
N ARG A 71 -5.87 -10.46 20.94
CA ARG A 71 -6.51 -10.80 19.67
C ARG A 71 -5.41 -11.07 18.61
N PRO A 72 -5.65 -11.95 17.62
CA PRO A 72 -4.75 -12.10 16.48
C PRO A 72 -4.52 -10.77 15.76
N VAL A 73 -3.32 -10.57 15.24
CA VAL A 73 -3.04 -9.42 14.38
C VAL A 73 -3.66 -9.64 13.00
N GLU A 74 -4.01 -8.56 12.32
CA GLU A 74 -4.81 -8.60 11.11
C GLU A 74 -4.09 -8.00 9.90
N ARG A 75 -4.54 -8.40 8.72
CA ARG A 75 -4.24 -7.76 7.44
C ARG A 75 -5.54 -7.34 6.78
N VAL A 76 -5.44 -6.42 5.84
CA VAL A 76 -6.55 -5.99 5.00
C VAL A 76 -6.05 -5.80 3.58
N GLN A 77 -6.90 -6.13 2.61
CA GLN A 77 -6.60 -5.84 1.22
C GLN A 77 -7.00 -4.40 0.92
N SER A 78 -6.07 -3.66 0.31
CA SER A 78 -6.20 -2.24 0.05
C SER A 78 -5.67 -1.90 -1.34
N VAL A 79 -6.20 -0.84 -1.93
CA VAL A 79 -5.67 -0.23 -3.14
C VAL A 79 -4.86 0.99 -2.75
N LEU A 80 -3.58 1.00 -3.12
CA LEU A 80 -2.73 2.20 -3.12
C LEU A 80 -2.73 2.76 -4.55
N SER A 81 -3.24 3.96 -4.74
CA SER A 81 -3.28 4.65 -6.04
C SER A 81 -2.44 5.92 -5.99
N VAL A 82 -1.70 6.17 -7.06
CA VAL A 82 -0.97 7.41 -7.31
C VAL A 82 -1.54 8.00 -8.60
N GLU A 83 -2.10 9.20 -8.50
CA GLU A 83 -2.63 9.94 -9.64
C GLU A 83 -1.53 10.81 -10.27
N ASN A 84 -1.86 11.50 -11.36
CA ASN A 84 -0.95 12.47 -11.99
C ASN A 84 0.38 11.86 -12.49
N VAL A 85 0.43 10.54 -12.67
CA VAL A 85 1.62 9.77 -13.09
C VAL A 85 1.88 9.93 -14.59
N LEU A 86 3.03 10.52 -14.90
CA LEU A 86 3.53 10.73 -16.26
C LEU A 86 4.34 9.53 -16.77
N ARG A 87 5.16 8.93 -15.91
CA ARG A 87 6.04 7.81 -16.26
C ARG A 87 6.23 6.86 -15.08
N VAL A 88 6.48 5.59 -15.40
CA VAL A 88 6.80 4.54 -14.44
C VAL A 88 8.12 3.89 -14.83
N ALA A 89 9.06 3.84 -13.89
CA ALA A 89 10.30 3.08 -14.00
C ALA A 89 10.37 2.05 -12.87
N SER A 90 10.98 0.90 -13.15
CA SER A 90 11.20 -0.16 -12.16
C SER A 90 12.62 -0.69 -12.24
N GLN A 91 13.20 -1.05 -11.10
CA GLN A 91 14.52 -1.64 -10.97
C GLN A 91 14.45 -2.85 -10.03
N GLY A 92 15.30 -3.86 -10.25
CA GLY A 92 15.40 -5.03 -9.35
C GLY A 92 14.17 -5.95 -9.37
N ILE A 93 13.26 -5.79 -10.34
CA ILE A 93 12.04 -6.58 -10.47
C ILE A 93 12.03 -7.25 -11.84
N ASP A 94 11.98 -8.58 -11.88
CA ASP A 94 11.70 -9.31 -13.12
C ASP A 94 10.19 -9.34 -13.37
N ARG A 95 9.74 -8.57 -14.36
CA ARG A 95 8.33 -8.47 -14.74
C ARG A 95 7.81 -9.68 -15.51
N ALA A 96 8.69 -10.56 -15.96
CA ALA A 96 8.29 -11.79 -16.66
C ALA A 96 7.90 -12.91 -15.70
N ASP A 97 8.45 -12.92 -14.49
CA ASP A 97 8.11 -13.88 -13.44
C ASP A 97 6.84 -13.43 -12.70
N LYS A 98 5.71 -14.07 -13.02
CA LYS A 98 4.39 -13.71 -12.49
C LYS A 98 4.10 -14.27 -11.11
N ASP A 99 4.94 -15.17 -10.62
CA ASP A 99 4.74 -15.84 -9.33
C ASP A 99 5.44 -15.08 -8.18
N VAL A 100 6.18 -14.01 -8.51
CA VAL A 100 6.88 -13.17 -7.53
C VAL A 100 5.89 -12.42 -6.65
N ILE A 101 6.07 -12.58 -5.33
CA ILE A 101 5.46 -11.75 -4.30
C ILE A 101 6.46 -10.68 -3.88
N LEU A 102 6.04 -9.42 -3.98
CA LEU A 102 6.82 -8.25 -3.60
C LEU A 102 6.37 -7.79 -2.21
N SER A 103 7.31 -7.21 -1.45
CA SER A 103 7.05 -6.59 -0.15
C SER A 103 7.42 -5.12 -0.21
N LEU A 104 6.48 -4.24 0.14
CA LEU A 104 6.68 -2.80 0.18
C LEU A 104 7.35 -2.39 1.50
N LEU A 105 8.53 -1.78 1.41
CA LEU A 105 9.29 -1.32 2.57
C LEU A 105 9.04 0.15 2.86
N SER A 106 8.91 0.99 1.84
CA SER A 106 8.63 2.41 2.02
C SER A 106 7.98 3.04 0.80
N VAL A 107 7.30 4.16 1.02
CA VAL A 107 6.84 5.08 0.00
C VAL A 107 7.35 6.46 0.38
N THR A 108 8.04 7.13 -0.55
CA THR A 108 8.60 8.48 -0.31
C THR A 108 8.34 9.38 -1.50
N PHE A 109 8.35 10.70 -1.27
CA PHE A 109 8.31 11.70 -2.34
C PHE A 109 9.66 12.40 -2.47
N GLU A 110 10.19 12.42 -3.70
CA GLU A 110 11.35 13.21 -4.08
C GLU A 110 10.87 14.45 -4.84
N PRO A 111 10.76 15.63 -4.20
CA PRO A 111 10.23 16.83 -4.83
C PRO A 111 11.17 17.36 -5.91
N ALA A 112 10.58 17.89 -6.98
CA ALA A 112 11.21 18.66 -8.03
C ALA A 112 10.57 20.07 -8.11
N GLU A 113 10.79 20.79 -9.22
CA GLU A 113 10.26 22.15 -9.39
C GLU A 113 8.72 22.15 -9.47
N ASP A 114 8.09 23.20 -8.95
CA ASP A 114 6.65 23.49 -9.07
C ASP A 114 5.71 22.37 -8.60
N GLY A 115 6.09 21.60 -7.57
CA GLY A 115 5.27 20.53 -7.00
C GLY A 115 5.28 19.22 -7.79
N THR A 116 6.02 19.18 -8.90
CA THR A 116 6.36 17.94 -9.59
C THR A 116 7.32 17.11 -8.75
N GLY A 117 7.52 15.84 -9.10
CA GLY A 117 8.53 15.03 -8.44
C GLY A 117 8.38 13.56 -8.73
N HIS A 118 8.91 12.75 -7.82
CA HIS A 118 8.86 11.31 -7.93
C HIS A 118 8.33 10.64 -6.67
N VAL A 119 7.29 9.84 -6.81
CA VAL A 119 6.90 8.89 -5.77
C VAL A 119 7.75 7.63 -5.94
N VAL A 120 8.50 7.27 -4.91
CA VAL A 120 9.39 6.12 -4.91
C VAL A 120 8.84 5.06 -3.97
N LEU A 121 8.57 3.88 -4.51
CA LEU A 121 8.18 2.69 -3.76
C LEU A 121 9.41 1.78 -3.67
N THR A 122 9.93 1.60 -2.45
CA THR A 122 11.06 0.71 -2.19
C THR A 122 10.52 -0.66 -1.83
N LEU A 123 11.04 -1.69 -2.49
CA LEU A 123 10.63 -3.07 -2.27
C LEU A 123 11.77 -3.87 -1.63
N ALA A 124 11.41 -4.92 -0.90
CA ALA A 124 12.38 -5.88 -0.40
C ALA A 124 13.10 -6.59 -1.56
N GLY A 125 14.36 -6.95 -1.35
CA GLY A 125 15.18 -7.63 -2.36
C GLY A 125 15.71 -6.70 -3.46
N ASP A 126 16.12 -5.48 -3.09
CA ASP A 126 16.71 -4.46 -3.99
C ASP A 126 15.78 -4.00 -5.14
N GLY A 127 14.48 -4.27 -5.02
CA GLY A 127 13.46 -3.84 -5.96
C GLY A 127 13.01 -2.40 -5.69
N GLY A 128 12.61 -1.69 -6.75
CA GLY A 128 12.07 -0.34 -6.62
C GLY A 128 11.20 0.07 -7.79
N ILE A 129 10.23 0.94 -7.52
CA ILE A 129 9.36 1.55 -8.53
C ILE A 129 9.41 3.07 -8.34
N ARG A 130 9.69 3.80 -9.41
CA ARG A 130 9.70 5.26 -9.42
C ARG A 130 8.60 5.76 -10.34
N LEU A 131 7.72 6.59 -9.80
CA LEU A 131 6.61 7.20 -10.50
C LEU A 131 6.90 8.69 -10.66
N GLU A 132 7.10 9.15 -11.89
CA GLU A 132 7.18 10.60 -12.18
C GLU A 132 5.78 11.19 -12.16
N VAL A 133 5.54 12.20 -11.33
CA VAL A 133 4.23 12.83 -11.13
C VAL A 133 4.28 14.33 -11.41
N GLU A 134 3.21 14.87 -12.01
CA GLU A 134 3.04 16.32 -12.16
C GLU A 134 2.60 17.01 -10.86
N ALA A 135 1.95 16.28 -9.96
CA ALA A 135 1.58 16.73 -8.62
C ALA A 135 1.38 15.50 -7.72
N LEU A 136 1.76 15.60 -6.45
CA LEU A 136 1.55 14.53 -5.48
C LEU A 136 0.05 14.37 -5.18
N ASP A 137 -0.48 13.19 -5.48
CA ASP A 137 -1.84 12.78 -5.14
C ASP A 137 -1.84 11.26 -4.98
N VAL A 138 -1.89 10.81 -3.72
CA VAL A 138 -1.83 9.39 -3.35
C VAL A 138 -3.04 9.05 -2.52
N THR A 139 -3.70 7.95 -2.82
CA THR A 139 -4.83 7.45 -2.02
C THR A 139 -4.60 6.02 -1.56
N LEU A 140 -5.05 5.72 -0.34
CA LEU A 140 -5.10 4.37 0.23
C LEU A 140 -6.55 4.05 0.58
N ARG A 141 -7.06 2.95 0.04
CA ARG A 141 -8.44 2.50 0.30
C ARG A 141 -8.50 1.02 0.64
N ASP A 142 -9.06 0.69 1.79
CA ASP A 142 -9.39 -0.69 2.14
C ASP A 142 -10.59 -1.18 1.30
N VAL A 143 -10.46 -2.36 0.71
CA VAL A 143 -11.46 -2.94 -0.21
C VAL A 143 -12.02 -4.29 0.25
N THR A 144 -11.49 -4.85 1.34
CA THR A 144 -12.03 -6.05 2.00
C THR A 144 -12.20 -5.82 3.49
N ARG A 145 -12.93 -6.72 4.15
CA ARG A 145 -12.85 -6.82 5.61
C ARG A 145 -11.44 -7.22 6.04
N PRO A 146 -10.96 -6.76 7.21
CA PRO A 146 -9.78 -7.30 7.84
C PRO A 146 -9.89 -8.81 8.06
N TYR A 147 -8.77 -9.50 8.00
CA TYR A 147 -8.65 -10.93 8.25
C TYR A 147 -7.41 -11.22 9.08
N GLU A 148 -7.43 -12.32 9.83
CA GLU A 148 -6.28 -12.73 10.63
C GLU A 148 -5.03 -12.90 9.77
N ALA A 149 -3.92 -12.30 10.19
CA ALA A 149 -2.66 -12.42 9.46
C ALA A 149 -2.26 -13.90 9.39
N PRO A 150 -2.01 -14.48 8.20
CA PRO A 150 -1.75 -15.92 8.08
C PRO A 150 -0.55 -16.42 8.90
N SER A 151 0.45 -15.57 9.13
CA SER A 151 1.61 -15.88 9.97
C SER A 151 1.33 -15.80 11.47
N GLY A 152 0.27 -15.10 11.89
CA GLY A 152 -0.01 -14.72 13.27
C GLY A 152 1.04 -13.80 13.90
N LYS A 153 1.98 -13.26 13.10
CA LYS A 153 3.13 -12.49 13.57
C LYS A 153 3.06 -11.06 13.07
N ILE A 154 3.57 -10.14 13.90
CA ILE A 154 3.87 -8.77 13.52
C ILE A 154 5.13 -8.82 12.64
N PRO A 155 5.17 -8.10 11.50
CA PRO A 155 6.41 -7.92 10.74
C PRO A 155 7.53 -7.36 11.63
N ASP A 156 8.74 -7.86 11.45
CA ASP A 156 9.91 -7.47 12.23
C ASP A 156 11.04 -7.05 11.28
N HIS A 157 11.73 -5.97 11.65
CA HIS A 157 12.83 -5.36 10.90
C HIS A 157 14.01 -5.11 11.84
N ASP A 158 14.48 -6.16 12.49
CA ASP A 158 15.81 -6.12 13.09
C ASP A 158 16.86 -6.04 11.96
N ALA A 159 17.71 -5.01 12.05
CA ALA A 159 18.86 -4.78 11.17
C ALA A 159 20.04 -5.70 11.50
#